data_AF-A0A178U8L0-F1
#
_entry.id   AF-A0A178U8L0-F1
#
_cell.length_a   1.000
_cell.length_b   1.000
_cell.length_c   1.000
_cell.angle_alpha   90.00
_cell.angle_beta   90.00
_cell.angle_gamma   90.00
#
_symmetry.space_group_name_H-M   'P 1'
#
loop_
_entity.id
_entity.type
_entity.pdbx_description
1 polymer ?
#
loop_
_entity_poly.entity_id
_entity_poly.type
_entity_poly.pdbx_seq_one_letter_code
_entity_poly.pdbx_strand_id
1 'polypeptide(L)'
;MVYFHSLHELSPFSTRWMICVMVLRVYRKFHSGNTFELRVVFVDESGTQIEATIGRRFSPFYFYMLQENQWKSISTFRVSPNFEPIKATSHHYVIEFMEETFVTCSYPRETVLLNRFTPFDYIVEDTVLTDTLVDLLGALVDIGYMSNT
;
A
#
# COMPACT_ATOMS: atom_id res chain seq x y z
N MET A 1 1.00 -14.56 23.82
CA MET A 1 0.49 -13.30 23.22
C MET A 1 1.49 -12.91 22.13
N VAL A 2 1.05 -12.80 20.88
CA VAL A 2 1.94 -12.46 19.76
C VAL A 2 2.10 -10.93 19.72
N TYR A 3 3.34 -10.44 19.72
CA TYR A 3 3.63 -9.01 19.63
C TYR A 3 3.73 -8.60 18.16
N PHE A 4 3.04 -7.52 17.79
CA PHE A 4 3.11 -6.89 16.48
C PHE A 4 3.74 -5.52 16.63
N HIS A 5 4.66 -5.19 15.74
CA HIS A 5 5.25 -3.87 15.61
C HIS A 5 4.27 -2.95 14.87
N SER A 6 4.24 -1.67 15.25
CA SER A 6 3.62 -0.60 14.47
C SER A 6 4.44 -0.30 13.22
N LEU A 7 3.79 0.22 12.19
CA LEU A 7 4.47 0.65 10.98
C LEU A 7 5.50 1.78 11.24
N HIS A 8 5.29 2.59 12.27
CA HIS A 8 6.23 3.64 12.68
C HIS A 8 7.55 3.10 13.24
N GLU A 9 7.57 1.88 13.77
CA GLU A 9 8.78 1.26 14.32
C GLU A 9 9.68 0.67 13.24
N LEU A 10 9.17 0.51 12.02
CA LEU A 10 9.89 -0.11 10.92
C LEU A 10 11.13 0.71 10.55
N SER A 11 12.24 -0.01 10.36
CA SER A 11 13.48 0.57 9.88
C SER A 11 14.25 -0.40 8.99
N PRO A 12 15.17 0.11 8.14
CA PRO A 12 15.95 -0.73 7.24
C PRO A 12 16.94 -1.69 7.91
N PHE A 13 17.19 -1.53 9.22
CA PHE A 13 18.24 -2.26 9.94
C PHE A 13 17.85 -3.67 10.38
N SER A 14 16.61 -4.08 10.14
CA SER A 14 16.12 -5.42 10.48
C SER A 14 15.21 -5.93 9.37
N THR A 15 15.17 -7.25 9.24
CA THR A 15 14.14 -7.94 8.46
C THR A 15 13.18 -8.73 9.34
N ARG A 16 13.45 -8.83 10.64
CA ARG A 16 12.68 -9.62 11.61
C ARG A 16 11.48 -8.85 12.18
N TRP A 17 10.77 -8.18 11.29
CA TRP A 17 9.55 -7.47 11.63
C TRP A 17 8.37 -8.43 11.66
N MET A 18 7.37 -8.09 12.45
CA MET A 18 6.08 -8.76 12.49
C MET A 18 5.02 -7.68 12.66
N ILE A 19 4.14 -7.52 11.67
CA ILE A 19 3.11 -6.48 11.63
C ILE A 19 1.72 -7.12 11.47
N CYS A 20 0.70 -6.43 11.96
CA CYS A 20 -0.69 -6.78 11.67
C CYS A 20 -1.35 -5.58 10.97
N VAL A 21 -1.75 -5.79 9.72
CA VAL A 21 -2.20 -4.72 8.83
C VAL A 21 -3.38 -5.17 7.99
N MET A 22 -4.21 -4.22 7.58
CA MET A 22 -5.24 -4.44 6.58
C MET A 22 -4.68 -4.15 5.18
N VAL A 23 -5.07 -4.95 4.20
CA VAL A 23 -4.84 -4.66 2.78
C VAL A 23 -5.77 -3.53 2.35
N LEU A 24 -5.25 -2.32 2.18
CA LEU A 24 -6.05 -1.15 1.80
C LEU A 24 -6.27 -1.09 0.29
N ARG A 25 -5.20 -1.24 -0.49
CA ARG A 25 -5.25 -1.21 -1.96
C ARG A 25 -4.30 -2.22 -2.58
N VAL A 26 -4.68 -2.77 -3.72
CA VAL A 26 -3.85 -3.70 -4.49
C VAL A 26 -3.82 -3.29 -5.95
N TYR A 27 -2.62 -3.10 -6.52
CA TYR A 27 -2.47 -2.74 -7.92
C TYR A 27 -1.30 -3.46 -8.58
N ARG A 28 -1.43 -3.66 -9.90
CA ARG A 28 -0.45 -4.38 -10.71
C ARG A 28 0.35 -3.38 -11.53
N LYS A 29 1.66 -3.34 -11.30
CA LYS A 29 2.61 -2.62 -12.17
C LYS A 29 3.05 -3.58 -13.27
N PHE A 30 2.32 -3.56 -14.38
CA PHE A 30 2.63 -4.38 -15.55
C PHE A 30 3.96 -3.95 -16.18
N HIS A 31 4.69 -4.95 -16.65
CA HIS A 31 5.90 -4.78 -17.43
C HIS A 31 5.69 -5.43 -18.80
N SER A 32 6.75 -5.84 -19.49
CA SER A 32 6.63 -6.55 -20.77
C SER A 32 5.81 -7.84 -20.62
N GLY A 33 4.82 -8.01 -21.51
CA GLY A 33 3.91 -9.15 -21.52
C GLY A 33 3.01 -9.21 -20.29
N ASN A 34 2.75 -10.42 -19.79
CA ASN A 34 1.87 -10.63 -18.63
C ASN A 34 2.61 -10.62 -17.28
N THR A 35 3.87 -10.20 -17.25
CA THR A 35 4.63 -10.09 -15.99
C THR A 35 4.30 -8.78 -15.29
N PHE A 36 4.05 -8.85 -13.98
CA PHE A 36 3.73 -7.68 -13.17
C PHE A 36 4.43 -7.75 -11.82
N GLU A 37 4.74 -6.58 -11.28
CA GLU A 37 5.04 -6.41 -9.85
C GLU A 37 3.73 -6.07 -9.15
N LEU A 38 3.48 -6.73 -8.02
CA LEU A 38 2.35 -6.42 -7.19
C LEU A 38 2.74 -5.32 -6.21
N ARG A 39 1.97 -4.24 -6.21
CA ARG A 39 2.10 -3.15 -5.25
C ARG A 39 0.87 -3.15 -4.37
N VAL A 40 1.08 -2.98 -3.07
CA VAL A 40 0.03 -3.07 -2.06
C VAL A 40 0.18 -1.92 -1.09
N VAL A 41 -0.91 -1.24 -0.76
CA VAL A 41 -0.94 -0.31 0.37
C VAL A 41 -1.49 -1.04 1.57
N PHE A 42 -0.72 -1.09 2.64
CA PHE A 42 -1.13 -1.61 3.93
C PHE A 42 -1.48 -0.47 4.88
N VAL A 43 -2.35 -0.76 5.84
CA VAL A 43 -2.70 0.17 6.91
C VAL A 43 -2.75 -0.57 8.25
N ASP A 44 -2.18 0.01 9.30
CA ASP A 44 -2.27 -0.55 10.66
C ASP A 44 -3.46 0.02 11.46
N GLU A 45 -3.61 -0.42 12.71
CA GLU A 45 -4.69 0.05 13.60
C GLU A 45 -4.64 1.56 13.86
N SER A 46 -3.45 2.15 13.82
CA SER A 46 -3.25 3.60 14.01
C SER A 46 -3.66 4.42 12.78
N GLY A 47 -3.96 3.77 11.65
CA GLY A 47 -4.24 4.44 10.38
C GLY A 47 -2.97 4.84 9.62
N THR A 48 -1.80 4.35 10.04
CA THR A 48 -0.55 4.56 9.31
C THR A 48 -0.57 3.72 8.07
N GLN A 49 -0.30 4.34 6.91
CA GLN A 49 -0.26 3.65 5.63
C GLN A 49 1.19 3.46 5.19
N ILE A 50 1.48 2.30 4.61
CA ILE A 50 2.79 2.01 4.01
C ILE A 50 2.61 1.23 2.71
N GLU A 51 3.40 1.56 1.71
CA GLU A 51 3.44 0.78 0.48
C GLU A 51 4.32 -0.47 0.67
N ALA A 52 3.93 -1.56 0.02
CA ALA A 52 4.72 -2.78 -0.12
C ALA A 52 4.89 -3.16 -1.59
N THR A 53 6.09 -3.59 -1.94
CA THR A 53 6.46 -4.10 -3.24
C THR A 53 6.72 -5.60 -3.17
N ILE A 54 6.06 -6.34 -4.06
CA ILE A 54 6.27 -7.77 -4.24
C ILE A 54 6.84 -7.98 -5.65
N GLY A 55 8.02 -8.58 -5.70
CA GLY A 55 8.71 -8.86 -6.97
C GLY A 55 7.92 -9.80 -7.88
N ARG A 56 8.20 -9.76 -9.18
CA ARG A 56 7.48 -10.50 -10.22
C ARG A 56 7.40 -12.01 -9.97
N ARG A 57 8.46 -12.59 -9.40
CA ARG A 57 8.53 -14.03 -9.04
C ARG A 57 7.44 -14.45 -8.06
N PHE A 58 7.11 -13.58 -7.11
CA PHE A 58 6.16 -13.86 -6.01
C PHE A 58 4.78 -13.24 -6.24
N SER A 59 4.68 -12.29 -7.18
CA SER A 59 3.45 -11.52 -7.43
C SER A 59 2.22 -12.39 -7.75
N PRO A 60 2.28 -13.43 -8.60
CA PRO A 60 1.12 -14.29 -8.84
C PRO A 60 0.61 -15.00 -7.58
N PHE A 61 1.51 -15.45 -6.70
CA PHE A 61 1.15 -16.13 -5.46
C PHE A 61 0.45 -15.18 -4.49
N TYR A 62 1.06 -14.01 -4.24
CA TYR A 62 0.53 -13.04 -3.29
C TYR A 62 -0.70 -12.28 -3.81
N PHE A 63 -0.89 -12.18 -5.12
CA PHE A 63 -2.06 -11.52 -5.70
C PHE A 63 -3.38 -12.14 -5.23
N TYR A 64 -3.44 -13.47 -5.10
CA TYR A 64 -4.64 -14.13 -4.60
C TYR A 64 -4.77 -14.08 -3.08
N MET A 65 -3.64 -13.97 -2.37
CA MET A 65 -3.58 -13.98 -0.91
C MET A 65 -3.87 -12.61 -0.29
N LEU A 66 -3.47 -11.52 -0.95
CA LEU A 66 -3.61 -10.14 -0.51
C LEU A 66 -4.84 -9.52 -1.17
N GLN A 67 -6.02 -9.76 -0.61
CA GLN A 67 -7.27 -9.16 -1.07
C GLN A 67 -7.61 -7.93 -0.22
N GLU A 68 -8.12 -6.88 -0.86
CA GLU A 68 -8.51 -5.64 -0.19
C GLU A 68 -9.51 -5.89 0.95
N ASN A 69 -9.43 -5.05 1.99
CA ASN A 69 -10.24 -5.10 3.21
C ASN A 69 -10.02 -6.35 4.09
N GLN A 70 -8.96 -7.12 3.87
CA GLN A 70 -8.61 -8.24 4.74
C GLN A 70 -7.43 -7.90 5.64
N TRP A 71 -7.54 -8.29 6.91
CA TRP A 71 -6.44 -8.20 7.86
C TRP A 71 -5.47 -9.37 7.69
N LYS A 72 -4.19 -9.05 7.70
CA LYS A 72 -3.07 -9.98 7.52
C LYS A 72 -2.06 -9.79 8.65
N SER A 73 -1.46 -10.90 9.07
CA SER A 73 -0.22 -10.88 9.83
C SER A 73 0.92 -11.15 8.86
N ILE A 74 1.90 -10.26 8.83
CA ILE A 74 3.03 -10.32 7.89
C ILE A 74 4.32 -10.30 8.70
N SER A 75 5.23 -11.23 8.41
CA SER A 75 6.54 -11.27 9.08
C SER A 75 7.67 -11.55 8.10
N THR A 76 8.88 -11.18 8.51
CA THR A 76 10.13 -11.45 7.76
C THR A 76 10.15 -10.75 6.40
N PHE A 77 10.32 -9.44 6.39
CA PHE A 77 10.35 -8.63 5.17
C PHE A 77 11.44 -7.56 5.25
N ARG A 78 11.86 -7.04 4.11
CA ARG A 78 12.80 -5.91 4.04
C ARG A 78 12.05 -4.60 4.14
N VAL A 79 12.74 -3.60 4.64
CA VAL A 79 12.29 -2.21 4.69
C VAL A 79 13.37 -1.38 4.00
N SER A 80 12.99 -0.55 3.04
CA SER A 80 13.90 0.35 2.33
C SER A 80 13.35 1.77 2.32
N PRO A 81 14.18 2.81 2.18
CA PRO A 81 13.67 4.17 2.02
C PRO A 81 12.86 4.31 0.74
N ASN A 82 11.75 5.06 0.83
CA ASN A 82 10.86 5.30 -0.29
C ASN A 82 11.38 6.45 -1.16
N PHE A 83 12.09 6.09 -2.25
CA PHE A 83 12.67 7.04 -3.22
C PHE A 83 11.88 7.14 -4.53
N GLU A 84 10.67 6.58 -4.61
CA GLU A 84 9.86 6.67 -5.82
C GLU A 84 9.48 8.15 -6.09
N PRO A 85 9.54 8.63 -7.36
CA PRO A 85 9.16 10.00 -7.70
C PRO A 85 7.68 10.32 -7.42
N ILE A 86 6.83 9.29 -7.49
CA ILE A 86 5.41 9.36 -7.15
C ILE A 86 5.13 8.22 -6.17
N LYS A 87 4.69 8.56 -4.97
CA LYS A 87 4.52 7.64 -3.85
C LYS A 87 3.04 7.37 -3.61
N ALA A 88 2.69 6.11 -3.34
CA ALA A 88 1.31 5.80 -2.95
C ALA A 88 0.96 6.25 -1.53
N THR A 89 1.98 6.45 -0.68
CA THR A 89 1.82 6.88 0.72
C THR A 89 2.93 7.87 1.08
N SER A 90 2.68 8.73 2.07
CA SER A 90 3.68 9.66 2.59
C SER A 90 4.72 9.00 3.51
N HIS A 91 4.70 7.66 3.65
CA HIS A 91 5.61 6.95 4.54
C HIS A 91 7.05 7.00 4.03
N HIS A 92 8.00 7.27 4.92
CA HIS A 92 9.43 7.38 4.57
C HIS A 92 10.05 6.08 4.06
N TYR A 93 9.42 4.96 4.38
CA TYR A 93 9.87 3.62 4.01
C TYR A 93 8.83 2.87 3.17
N VAL A 94 9.30 1.90 2.40
CA VAL A 94 8.51 0.90 1.69
C VAL A 94 8.88 -0.50 2.18
N ILE A 95 7.91 -1.41 2.21
CA ILE A 95 8.12 -2.82 2.52
C ILE A 95 8.49 -3.56 1.24
N GLU A 96 9.43 -4.49 1.32
CA GLU A 96 9.82 -5.37 0.22
C GLU A 96 9.67 -6.83 0.66
N PHE A 97 8.83 -7.58 -0.07
CA PHE A 97 8.64 -9.00 0.18
C PHE A 97 9.87 -9.80 -0.29
N MET A 98 10.30 -10.71 0.58
CA MET A 98 11.36 -11.67 0.36
C MET A 98 10.78 -13.08 0.15
N GLU A 99 11.65 -14.04 -0.18
CA GLU A 99 11.25 -15.45 -0.28
C GLU A 99 10.79 -16.01 1.08
N GLU A 100 11.38 -15.52 2.17
CA GLU A 100 11.07 -15.89 3.55
C GLU A 100 9.89 -15.09 4.15
N THR A 101 9.31 -14.15 3.40
CA THR A 101 8.15 -13.39 3.87
C THR A 101 6.99 -14.34 4.09
N PHE A 102 6.39 -14.24 5.27
CA PHE A 102 5.28 -15.09 5.67
C PHE A 102 4.05 -14.24 5.90
N VAL A 103 2.93 -14.66 5.32
CA VAL A 103 1.64 -13.96 5.37
C VAL A 103 0.56 -14.92 5.82
N THR A 104 -0.20 -14.55 6.84
CA THR A 104 -1.37 -15.29 7.31
C THR A 104 -2.57 -14.37 7.48
N CYS A 105 -3.78 -14.92 7.45
CA CYS A 105 -4.98 -14.18 7.82
C CYS A 105 -4.92 -13.79 9.30
N SER A 106 -5.42 -12.59 9.60
CA SER A 106 -5.60 -12.10 10.97
C SER A 106 -7.06 -11.77 11.22
N TYR A 107 -7.46 -11.75 12.49
CA TYR A 107 -8.79 -11.30 12.85
C TYR A 107 -8.98 -9.82 12.49
N PRO A 108 -10.18 -9.42 12.07
CA PRO A 108 -10.49 -8.01 11.84
C PRO A 108 -10.19 -7.18 13.08
N ARG A 109 -9.62 -5.99 12.85
CA ARG A 109 -9.33 -4.99 13.88
C ARG A 109 -9.98 -3.67 13.49
N GLU A 110 -10.34 -2.86 14.48
CA GLU A 110 -10.83 -1.51 14.23
C GLU A 110 -9.67 -0.63 13.75
N THR A 111 -9.91 0.20 12.73
CA THR A 111 -8.93 1.14 12.18
C THR A 111 -9.53 2.55 12.22
N VAL A 112 -8.72 3.51 12.65
CA VAL A 112 -9.21 4.80 13.15
C VAL A 112 -9.85 5.66 12.07
N LEU A 113 -9.46 5.55 10.79
CA LEU A 113 -10.10 6.17 9.61
C LEU A 113 -9.23 5.86 8.37
N LEU A 114 -9.82 5.32 7.30
CA LEU A 114 -9.08 4.89 6.11
C LEU A 114 -9.02 5.94 5.00
N ASN A 115 -10.05 6.77 4.90
CA ASN A 115 -10.24 7.66 3.77
C ASN A 115 -9.75 9.06 4.15
N ARG A 116 -8.73 9.56 3.44
CA ARG A 116 -8.22 10.92 3.61
C ARG A 116 -8.51 11.73 2.34
N PHE A 117 -9.79 12.06 2.18
CA PHE A 117 -10.24 12.77 0.98
C PHE A 117 -9.64 14.18 0.91
N THR A 118 -9.02 14.46 -0.22
CA THR A 118 -8.45 15.76 -0.57
C THR A 118 -9.55 16.63 -1.18
N PRO A 119 -9.76 17.86 -0.68
CA PRO A 119 -10.66 18.82 -1.33
C PRO A 119 -10.18 19.15 -2.74
N PHE A 120 -11.11 19.27 -3.69
CA PHE A 120 -10.78 19.65 -5.07
C PHE A 120 -10.09 21.00 -5.15
N ASP A 121 -10.49 21.97 -4.31
CA ASP A 121 -9.89 23.30 -4.27
C ASP A 121 -8.37 23.22 -4.06
N TYR A 122 -7.89 22.27 -3.25
CA TYR A 122 -6.45 22.14 -2.98
C TYR A 122 -5.66 21.66 -4.20
N ILE A 123 -6.29 20.88 -5.08
CA ILE A 123 -5.69 20.48 -6.36
C ILE A 123 -5.70 21.65 -7.34
N VAL A 124 -6.82 22.37 -7.43
CA VAL A 124 -6.95 23.52 -8.35
C VAL A 124 -6.00 24.65 -7.97
N GLU A 125 -5.78 24.87 -6.68
CA GLU A 125 -4.88 25.88 -6.12
C GLU A 125 -3.41 25.41 -6.03
N ASP A 126 -3.11 24.17 -6.45
CA ASP A 126 -1.76 23.57 -6.41
C ASP A 126 -1.12 23.61 -5.00
N THR A 127 -1.93 23.37 -3.97
CA THR A 127 -1.50 23.38 -2.56
C THR A 127 -1.17 21.99 -2.03
N VAL A 128 -1.52 20.93 -2.76
CA VAL A 128 -1.16 19.55 -2.45
C VAL A 128 0.24 19.19 -2.97
N LEU A 129 0.93 18.30 -2.26
CA LEU A 129 2.17 17.73 -2.75
C LEU A 129 1.91 16.90 -4.01
N THR A 130 2.68 17.16 -5.07
CA THR A 130 2.55 16.48 -6.36
C THR A 130 3.31 15.16 -6.43
N ASP A 131 4.06 14.80 -5.37
CA ASP A 131 4.86 13.57 -5.29
C ASP A 131 4.13 12.41 -4.60
N THR A 132 2.88 12.60 -4.14
CA THR A 132 2.11 11.61 -3.38
C THR A 132 0.68 11.51 -3.91
N LEU A 133 0.15 10.28 -4.00
CA LEU A 133 -1.25 10.05 -4.42
C LEU A 133 -2.24 10.63 -3.41
N VAL A 134 -3.40 11.06 -3.91
CA VAL A 134 -4.50 11.62 -3.11
C VAL A 134 -5.78 10.82 -3.30
N ASP A 135 -6.58 10.71 -2.23
CA ASP A 135 -7.94 10.19 -2.33
C ASP A 135 -8.90 11.33 -2.67
N LEU A 136 -9.86 11.09 -3.56
CA LEU A 136 -10.87 12.08 -3.94
C LEU A 136 -12.28 11.51 -3.77
N LEU A 137 -13.19 12.40 -3.35
CA LEU A 137 -14.62 12.12 -3.29
C LEU A 137 -15.37 13.30 -3.91
N GLY A 138 -16.18 13.03 -4.92
CA GLY A 138 -16.93 14.05 -5.64
C GLY A 138 -18.15 13.50 -6.37
N ALA A 139 -18.96 14.42 -6.90
CA ALA A 139 -20.09 14.07 -7.75
C ALA A 139 -19.64 13.89 -9.20
N LEU A 140 -20.15 12.85 -9.85
CA LEU A 140 -19.98 12.66 -11.29
C LEU A 140 -20.88 13.64 -12.03
N VAL A 141 -20.28 14.62 -12.72
CA VAL A 141 -21.02 15.69 -13.42
C VAL A 141 -21.19 15.39 -14.91
N ASP A 142 -20.16 14.84 -15.54
CA ASP A 142 -20.16 14.50 -16.97
C ASP A 142 -19.13 13.38 -17.25
N ILE A 143 -19.33 12.61 -18.33
CA ILE A 143 -18.41 11.58 -18.81
C ILE A 143 -18.19 11.77 -20.32
N GLY A 144 -16.95 12.06 -20.71
CA GLY A 144 -16.58 12.16 -22.12
C GLY A 144 -16.51 10.81 -22.84
N TYR A 145 -16.47 10.84 -24.18
CA TYR A 145 -16.27 9.64 -25.00
C TYR A 145 -14.84 9.09 -24.84
N MET A 146 -14.72 7.76 -24.77
CA MET A 146 -13.42 7.09 -24.78
C MET A 146 -12.84 7.12 -26.20
N SER A 147 -11.71 7.80 -26.40
CA SER A 147 -10.97 7.82 -27.66
C SER A 147 -9.65 7.06 -27.52
N ASN A 148 -9.40 6.10 -28.40
CA ASN A 148 -8.08 5.48 -28.56
C ASN A 148 -7.24 6.36 -29.50
N THR A 149 -6.57 7.37 -28.93
CA THR A 149 -5.46 8.08 -29.60
C THR A 149 -4.13 7.47 -29.24
#